data_AF-S7X432-F1
#
_entry.id   AF-S7X432-F1
#
_cell.length_a   1.000
_cell.length_b   1.000
_cell.length_c   1.000
_cell.angle_alpha   90.00
_cell.angle_beta   90.00
_cell.angle_gamma   90.00
#
_symmetry.space_group_name_H-M   'P 1'
#
loop_
_entity.id
_entity.type
_entity.pdbx_description
1 polymer ?
#
loop_
_entity_poly.entity_id
_entity_poly.type
_entity_poly.pdbx_seq_one_letter_code
_entity_poly.pdbx_strand_id
1 'polypeptide(L)'
;MSKAKQNIDEYTSYVDSVSDLNGTEANLNWKEIENGYSNHKSMAMLNLNNIKKNEALKIDIDKATSKFEAYKVQIEEEMQQQKIQDLRIQKDNFRMSLLGKNYINDDMKFEWINKNNILSVYQNFVDTTEANKDNYSREDWDEIKLLYEAIDTRKNTVEKEGLSSSDNRKIAGLKLKFAPMYTLNRMGAKSEENANSKKN
;
A
#
# COMPACT_ATOMS: atom_id res chain seq x y z
N MET A 1 26.27 -42.25 -11.38
CA MET A 1 26.19 -41.03 -10.54
C MET A 1 25.84 -41.47 -9.11
N SER A 2 26.41 -40.89 -8.06
CA SER A 2 26.06 -41.29 -6.67
C SER A 2 24.69 -40.71 -6.29
N LYS A 3 23.96 -41.36 -5.37
CA LYS A 3 22.65 -40.87 -4.92
C LYS A 3 22.73 -39.46 -4.32
N ALA A 4 23.83 -39.13 -3.63
CA ALA A 4 24.04 -37.79 -3.12
C ALA A 4 24.18 -36.76 -4.25
N LYS A 5 24.95 -37.06 -5.31
CA LYS A 5 25.10 -36.17 -6.45
C LYS A 5 23.75 -35.94 -7.14
N GLN A 6 22.95 -36.99 -7.34
CA GLN A 6 21.62 -36.86 -7.90
C GLN A 6 20.74 -35.91 -7.08
N ASN A 7 20.67 -36.08 -5.74
CA ASN A 7 19.84 -35.22 -4.90
C ASN A 7 20.31 -33.75 -4.91
N ILE A 8 21.61 -33.49 -5.06
CA ILE A 8 22.16 -32.13 -5.18
C ILE A 8 21.83 -31.52 -6.54
N ASP A 9 21.95 -32.30 -7.61
CA ASP A 9 21.59 -31.87 -8.97
C ASP A 9 20.08 -31.53 -9.03
N GLU A 10 19.22 -32.34 -8.38
CA GLU A 10 17.78 -32.08 -8.22
C GLU A 10 17.51 -30.79 -7.41
N TYR A 11 18.21 -30.58 -6.29
CA TYR A 11 18.07 -29.35 -5.50
C TYR A 11 18.49 -28.09 -6.25
N THR A 12 19.63 -28.15 -6.95
CA THR A 12 20.13 -27.03 -7.75
C THR A 12 19.16 -26.70 -8.88
N SER A 13 18.68 -27.73 -9.60
CA SER A 13 17.70 -27.55 -10.68
C SER A 13 16.38 -26.96 -10.19
N TYR A 14 15.92 -27.39 -9.01
CA TYR A 14 14.74 -26.81 -8.38
C TYR A 14 14.92 -25.33 -8.08
N VAL A 15 16.02 -24.96 -7.40
CA VAL A 15 16.33 -23.55 -7.10
C VAL A 15 16.42 -22.73 -8.38
N ASP A 16 17.11 -23.23 -9.41
CA ASP A 16 17.21 -22.54 -10.69
C ASP A 16 15.83 -22.30 -11.31
N SER A 17 14.95 -23.31 -11.31
CA SER A 17 13.61 -23.19 -11.88
C SER A 17 12.72 -22.17 -11.17
N VAL A 18 12.80 -22.09 -9.84
CA VAL A 18 11.93 -21.18 -9.06
C VAL A 18 12.48 -19.76 -9.02
N SER A 19 13.81 -19.60 -9.06
CA SER A 19 14.44 -18.27 -9.08
C SER A 19 14.28 -17.51 -10.40
N ASP A 20 13.77 -18.17 -11.43
CA ASP A 20 13.44 -17.53 -12.72
C ASP A 20 11.98 -17.02 -12.76
N LEU A 21 11.16 -17.30 -11.74
CA LEU A 21 9.77 -16.85 -11.66
C LEU A 21 9.70 -15.36 -11.28
N ASN A 22 8.81 -14.61 -11.93
CA ASN A 22 8.54 -13.22 -11.59
C ASN A 22 7.78 -13.08 -10.25
N GLY A 23 7.82 -11.89 -9.65
CA GLY A 23 7.18 -11.58 -8.37
C GLY A 23 5.72 -12.00 -8.22
N THR A 24 4.91 -11.86 -9.28
CA THR A 24 3.48 -12.21 -9.23
C THR A 24 3.28 -13.72 -9.15
N GLU A 25 3.95 -14.46 -10.03
CA GLU A 25 3.88 -15.92 -10.08
C GLU A 25 4.47 -16.56 -8.83
N ALA A 26 5.57 -16.01 -8.34
CA ALA A 26 6.22 -16.42 -7.10
C ALA A 26 5.31 -16.23 -5.88
N ASN A 27 4.67 -15.06 -5.76
CA ASN A 27 3.78 -14.76 -4.63
C ASN A 27 2.56 -15.70 -4.59
N LEU A 28 1.95 -15.98 -5.75
CA LEU A 28 0.80 -16.89 -5.84
C LEU A 28 1.14 -18.32 -5.35
N ASN A 29 2.38 -18.75 -5.56
CA ASN A 29 2.83 -20.11 -5.25
C ASN A 29 3.84 -20.16 -4.10
N TRP A 30 4.01 -19.07 -3.34
CA TRP A 30 5.15 -18.88 -2.44
C TRP A 30 5.31 -20.02 -1.42
N LYS A 31 4.19 -20.46 -0.83
CA LYS A 31 4.17 -21.56 0.13
C LYS A 31 4.62 -22.88 -0.49
N GLU A 32 4.25 -23.16 -1.73
CA GLU A 32 4.67 -24.37 -2.45
C GLU A 32 6.16 -24.28 -2.79
N ILE A 33 6.62 -23.10 -3.21
CA ILE A 33 8.03 -22.82 -3.50
C ILE A 33 8.91 -23.05 -2.25
N GLU A 34 8.52 -22.53 -1.08
CA GLU A 34 9.26 -22.72 0.17
C GLU A 34 9.27 -24.18 0.63
N ASN A 35 8.14 -24.87 0.51
CA ASN A 35 8.06 -26.30 0.86
C ASN A 35 8.96 -27.15 -0.05
N GLY A 36 8.92 -26.90 -1.37
CA GLY A 36 9.77 -27.60 -2.33
C GLY A 36 11.25 -27.34 -2.06
N TYR A 37 11.63 -26.09 -1.75
CA TYR A 37 13.00 -25.74 -1.36
C TYR A 37 13.46 -26.52 -0.13
N SER A 38 12.67 -26.50 0.94
CA SER A 38 12.98 -27.21 2.19
C SER A 38 13.16 -28.72 1.97
N ASN A 39 12.25 -29.32 1.20
CA ASN A 39 12.30 -30.75 0.88
C ASN A 39 13.55 -31.12 0.08
N HIS A 40 13.86 -30.39 -1.00
CA HIS A 40 15.02 -30.68 -1.84
C HIS A 40 16.33 -30.44 -1.09
N LYS A 41 16.42 -29.37 -0.28
CA LYS A 41 17.59 -29.08 0.56
C LYS A 41 17.84 -30.20 1.57
N SER A 42 16.79 -30.68 2.25
CA SER A 42 16.88 -31.81 3.17
C SER A 42 17.42 -33.07 2.48
N MET A 43 16.88 -33.39 1.29
CA MET A 43 17.32 -34.54 0.49
C MET A 43 18.78 -34.43 0.02
N ALA A 44 19.24 -33.23 -0.33
CA ALA A 44 20.63 -32.96 -0.71
C ALA A 44 21.58 -33.15 0.49
N MET A 45 21.16 -32.81 1.70
CA MET A 45 21.97 -32.94 2.93
C MET A 45 22.05 -34.39 3.45
N LEU A 46 21.00 -35.20 3.30
CA LEU A 46 20.88 -36.55 3.89
C LEU A 46 22.02 -37.53 3.53
N ASN A 47 22.66 -37.37 2.37
CA ASN A 47 23.69 -38.30 1.89
C ASN A 47 25.10 -37.70 1.84
N LEU A 48 25.26 -36.48 2.33
CA LEU A 48 26.51 -35.74 2.23
C LEU A 48 27.60 -36.27 3.16
N ASN A 49 27.20 -36.75 4.34
CA ASN A 49 28.10 -37.29 5.37
C ASN A 49 28.76 -38.61 4.96
N ASN A 50 28.18 -39.31 3.98
CA ASN A 50 28.66 -40.63 3.53
C ASN A 50 29.70 -40.55 2.39
N ILE A 51 30.08 -39.35 1.96
CA ILE A 51 31.04 -39.15 0.85
C ILE A 51 32.37 -38.60 1.38
N LYS A 52 33.44 -39.40 1.25
CA LYS A 52 34.83 -38.92 1.43
C LYS A 52 35.17 -37.92 0.32
N LYS A 53 35.68 -36.73 0.70
CA LYS A 53 35.95 -35.57 -0.18
C LYS A 53 34.69 -34.99 -0.85
N ASN A 54 33.79 -34.42 -0.03
CA ASN A 54 32.53 -33.81 -0.47
C ASN A 54 32.57 -32.28 -0.64
N GLU A 55 33.76 -31.67 -0.63
CA GLU A 55 33.96 -30.20 -0.68
C GLU A 55 33.21 -29.54 -1.85
N ALA A 56 33.37 -30.08 -3.07
CA ALA A 56 32.71 -29.55 -4.26
C ALA A 56 31.17 -29.65 -4.18
N LEU A 57 30.66 -30.76 -3.62
CA LEU A 57 29.23 -30.98 -3.43
C LEU A 57 28.63 -30.05 -2.36
N LYS A 58 29.40 -29.69 -1.33
CA LYS A 58 29.00 -28.67 -0.36
C LYS A 58 28.90 -27.30 -1.01
N ILE A 59 29.89 -26.94 -1.82
CA ILE A 59 29.89 -25.67 -2.56
C ILE A 59 28.64 -25.55 -3.43
N ASP A 60 28.20 -26.63 -4.09
CA ASP A 60 26.99 -26.61 -4.92
C ASP A 60 25.72 -26.38 -4.09
N ILE A 61 25.58 -27.04 -2.93
CA ILE A 61 24.48 -26.80 -1.99
C ILE A 61 24.50 -25.37 -1.46
N ASP A 62 25.67 -24.87 -1.07
CA ASP A 62 25.82 -23.53 -0.51
C ASP A 62 25.48 -22.46 -1.56
N LYS A 63 25.87 -22.68 -2.82
CA LYS A 63 25.49 -21.81 -3.96
C LYS A 63 23.98 -21.82 -4.19
N ALA A 64 23.37 -22.99 -4.31
CA ALA A 64 21.91 -23.10 -4.52
C ALA A 64 21.14 -22.49 -3.33
N THR A 65 21.60 -22.75 -2.10
CA THR A 65 21.04 -22.12 -0.89
C THR A 65 21.14 -20.60 -0.97
N SER A 66 22.34 -20.06 -1.24
CA SER A 66 22.54 -18.61 -1.32
C SER A 66 21.70 -17.96 -2.41
N LYS A 67 21.55 -18.63 -3.57
CA LYS A 67 20.69 -18.17 -4.67
C LYS A 67 19.22 -18.09 -4.25
N PHE A 68 18.71 -19.14 -3.59
CA PHE A 68 17.31 -19.14 -3.14
C PHE A 68 17.05 -18.09 -2.05
N GLU A 69 17.96 -17.94 -1.07
CA GLU A 69 17.80 -16.91 -0.04
C GLU A 69 17.85 -15.49 -0.63
N ALA A 70 18.72 -15.24 -1.61
CA ALA A 70 18.74 -13.97 -2.34
C ALA A 70 17.43 -13.71 -3.11
N TYR A 71 16.92 -14.75 -3.79
CA TYR A 71 15.63 -14.69 -4.49
C TYR A 71 14.47 -14.41 -3.52
N LYS A 72 14.45 -15.05 -2.35
CA LYS A 72 13.46 -14.78 -1.30
C LYS A 72 13.45 -13.33 -0.87
N VAL A 73 14.62 -12.75 -0.59
CA VAL A 73 14.72 -11.33 -0.23
C VAL A 73 14.20 -10.44 -1.36
N GLN A 74 14.55 -10.72 -2.62
CA GLN A 74 14.06 -9.97 -3.77
C GLN A 74 12.52 -10.00 -3.86
N ILE A 75 11.89 -11.17 -3.71
CA ILE A 75 10.44 -11.32 -3.78
C ILE A 75 9.75 -10.59 -2.63
N GLU A 76 10.29 -10.70 -1.41
CA GLU A 76 9.79 -9.96 -0.25
C GLU A 76 9.86 -8.43 -0.50
N GLU A 77 10.97 -7.93 -1.03
CA GLU A 77 11.12 -6.52 -1.39
C GLU A 77 10.12 -6.08 -2.48
N GLU A 78 9.98 -6.85 -3.57
CA GLU A 78 9.02 -6.57 -4.65
C GLU A 78 7.58 -6.52 -4.12
N MET A 79 7.20 -7.46 -3.25
CA MET A 79 5.88 -7.48 -2.63
C MET A 79 5.63 -6.29 -1.71
N GLN A 80 6.64 -5.87 -0.93
CA GLN A 80 6.51 -4.67 -0.10
C GLN A 80 6.38 -3.41 -0.96
N GLN A 81 7.15 -3.28 -2.04
CA GLN A 81 7.05 -2.15 -2.97
C GLN A 81 5.67 -2.10 -3.64
N GLN A 82 5.17 -3.25 -4.10
CA GLN A 82 3.82 -3.34 -4.67
C GLN A 82 2.76 -2.92 -3.66
N LYS A 83 2.85 -3.40 -2.41
CA LYS A 83 1.92 -3.00 -1.34
C LYS A 83 1.97 -1.50 -1.07
N ILE A 84 3.16 -0.90 -1.03
CA ILE A 84 3.32 0.56 -0.86
C ILE A 84 2.69 1.30 -2.05
N GLN A 85 2.89 0.80 -3.27
CA GLN A 85 2.30 1.38 -4.47
C GLN A 85 0.77 1.28 -4.46
N ASP A 86 0.21 0.14 -4.08
CA ASP A 86 -1.23 -0.07 -3.98
C ASP A 86 -1.86 0.87 -2.94
N LEU A 87 -1.22 1.01 -1.77
CA LEU A 87 -1.66 1.97 -0.74
C LEU A 87 -1.61 3.42 -1.22
N ARG A 88 -0.59 3.79 -2.01
CA ARG A 88 -0.50 5.12 -2.64
C ARG A 88 -1.63 5.33 -3.64
N ILE A 89 -1.89 4.36 -4.51
CA ILE A 89 -2.97 4.43 -5.51
C ILE A 89 -4.34 4.56 -4.83
N GLN A 90 -4.58 3.76 -3.77
CA GLN A 90 -5.82 3.85 -2.98
C GLN A 90 -5.98 5.24 -2.37
N LYS A 91 -4.91 5.77 -1.76
CA LYS A 91 -4.92 7.11 -1.17
C LYS A 91 -5.15 8.21 -2.22
N ASP A 92 -4.52 8.11 -3.37
CA ASP A 92 -4.68 9.08 -4.46
C ASP A 92 -6.11 9.03 -5.04
N ASN A 93 -6.68 7.84 -5.21
CA ASN A 93 -8.08 7.67 -5.64
C ASN A 93 -9.05 8.26 -4.63
N PHE A 94 -8.82 8.03 -3.33
CA PHE A 94 -9.61 8.63 -2.26
C PHE A 94 -9.58 10.16 -2.33
N ARG A 95 -8.38 10.75 -2.42
CA ARG A 95 -8.21 12.20 -2.56
C ARG A 95 -8.83 12.76 -3.82
N MET A 96 -8.66 12.08 -4.96
CA MET A 96 -9.25 12.48 -6.24
C MET A 96 -10.79 12.48 -6.18
N SER A 97 -11.39 11.55 -5.44
CA SER A 97 -12.86 11.54 -5.25
C SER A 97 -13.34 12.82 -4.55
N LEU A 98 -12.61 13.26 -3.52
CA LEU A 98 -12.94 14.44 -2.71
C LEU A 98 -12.59 15.77 -3.41
N LEU A 99 -11.45 15.82 -4.09
CA LEU A 99 -10.90 17.06 -4.68
C LEU A 99 -11.29 17.25 -6.15
N GLY A 100 -11.83 16.22 -6.80
CA GLY A 100 -12.27 16.23 -8.19
C GLY A 100 -11.15 15.94 -9.19
N LYS A 101 -11.52 15.90 -10.48
CA LYS A 101 -10.65 15.46 -11.59
C LYS A 101 -9.41 16.32 -11.83
N ASN A 102 -9.40 17.54 -11.31
CA ASN A 102 -8.25 18.45 -11.41
C ASN A 102 -7.26 18.26 -10.26
N TYR A 103 -7.50 17.29 -9.38
CA TYR A 103 -6.54 16.92 -8.35
C TYR A 103 -5.22 16.53 -8.99
N ILE A 104 -4.17 17.24 -8.58
CA ILE A 104 -2.79 16.90 -8.87
C ILE A 104 -2.22 16.41 -7.54
N ASN A 105 -1.54 15.26 -7.54
CA ASN A 105 -0.85 14.77 -6.36
C ASN A 105 0.23 15.79 -5.96
N ASP A 106 -0.08 16.55 -4.92
CA ASP A 106 0.65 17.74 -4.47
C ASP A 106 1.00 17.58 -2.98
N ASP A 107 1.95 18.39 -2.50
CA ASP A 107 2.45 18.41 -1.12
C ASP A 107 1.48 19.06 -0.11
N MET A 108 0.17 18.94 -0.38
CA MET A 108 -0.95 19.55 0.36
C MET A 108 -1.00 21.08 0.29
N LYS A 109 -0.19 21.75 -0.53
CA LYS A 109 -0.30 23.21 -0.74
C LYS A 109 -1.48 23.60 -1.62
N PHE A 110 -1.84 22.73 -2.56
CA PHE A 110 -2.95 22.92 -3.51
C PHE A 110 -2.82 24.22 -4.32
N GLU A 111 -1.63 24.51 -4.84
CA GLU A 111 -1.37 25.72 -5.64
C GLU A 111 -2.25 25.80 -6.91
N TRP A 112 -2.73 24.67 -7.42
CA TRP A 112 -3.68 24.61 -8.54
C TRP A 112 -5.08 25.15 -8.18
N ILE A 113 -5.41 25.25 -6.89
CA ILE A 113 -6.63 25.90 -6.41
C ILE A 113 -6.42 27.42 -6.42
N ASN A 114 -7.33 28.14 -7.08
CA ASN A 114 -7.27 29.59 -7.23
C ASN A 114 -8.69 30.18 -7.14
N LYS A 115 -8.80 31.51 -7.23
CA LYS A 115 -10.08 32.22 -7.07
C LYS A 115 -11.19 31.79 -8.02
N ASN A 116 -10.85 31.20 -9.17
CA ASN A 116 -11.83 30.79 -10.17
C ASN A 116 -12.41 29.39 -9.89
N ASN A 117 -11.70 28.53 -9.14
CA ASN A 117 -12.12 27.14 -8.92
C ASN A 117 -12.38 26.78 -7.45
N ILE A 118 -11.92 27.59 -6.48
CA ILE A 118 -11.95 27.22 -5.06
C ILE A 118 -13.35 26.91 -4.53
N LEU A 119 -14.38 27.67 -4.95
CA LEU A 119 -15.76 27.37 -4.57
C LEU A 119 -16.19 25.98 -5.04
N SER A 120 -15.86 25.62 -6.28
CA SER A 120 -16.19 24.30 -6.83
C SER A 120 -15.47 23.19 -6.10
N VAL A 121 -14.21 23.42 -5.68
CA VAL A 121 -13.45 22.45 -4.89
C VAL A 121 -14.10 22.23 -3.53
N TYR A 122 -14.46 23.29 -2.81
CA TYR A 122 -15.20 23.16 -1.54
C TYR A 122 -16.53 22.44 -1.71
N GLN A 123 -17.30 22.78 -2.75
CA GLN A 123 -18.59 22.16 -3.00
C GLN A 123 -18.44 20.66 -3.24
N ASN A 124 -17.55 20.27 -4.17
CA ASN A 124 -17.27 18.86 -4.45
C ASN A 124 -16.80 18.10 -3.21
N PHE A 125 -15.90 18.72 -2.44
CA PHE A 125 -15.36 18.12 -1.23
C PHE A 125 -16.47 17.83 -0.20
N VAL A 126 -17.30 18.83 0.11
CA VAL A 126 -18.37 18.69 1.10
C VAL A 126 -19.46 17.73 0.63
N ASP A 127 -19.89 17.83 -0.64
CA ASP A 127 -20.95 16.96 -1.17
C ASP A 127 -20.49 15.51 -1.28
N THR A 128 -19.27 15.26 -1.75
CA THR A 128 -18.71 13.90 -1.80
C THR A 128 -18.56 13.33 -0.40
N THR A 129 -18.10 14.15 0.55
CA THR A 129 -17.98 13.72 1.94
C THR A 129 -19.35 13.35 2.52
N GLU A 130 -20.37 14.19 2.31
CA GLU A 130 -21.72 13.95 2.82
C GLU A 130 -22.37 12.71 2.20
N ALA A 131 -22.20 12.51 0.89
CA ALA A 131 -22.77 11.38 0.17
C ALA A 131 -22.22 10.03 0.65
N ASN A 132 -20.99 10.01 1.19
CA ASN A 132 -20.28 8.80 1.60
C ASN A 132 -20.03 8.72 3.11
N LYS A 133 -20.56 9.67 3.90
CA LYS A 133 -20.26 9.84 5.34
C LYS A 133 -20.44 8.56 6.17
N ASP A 134 -21.39 7.71 5.80
CA ASP A 134 -21.74 6.48 6.52
C ASP A 134 -20.80 5.29 6.15
N ASN A 135 -19.97 5.45 5.11
CA ASN A 135 -19.03 4.43 4.62
C ASN A 135 -17.57 4.70 5.04
N TYR A 136 -17.28 5.88 5.60
CA TYR A 136 -15.93 6.25 5.96
C TYR A 136 -15.52 5.67 7.30
N SER A 137 -14.33 5.06 7.31
CA SER A 137 -13.65 4.65 8.53
C SER A 137 -13.19 5.87 9.35
N ARG A 138 -12.74 5.63 10.58
CA ARG A 138 -12.16 6.68 11.41
C ARG A 138 -10.91 7.29 10.74
N GLU A 139 -10.09 6.47 10.11
CA GLU A 139 -8.88 6.88 9.38
C GLU A 139 -9.23 7.71 8.16
N ASP A 140 -10.28 7.36 7.42
CA ASP A 140 -10.79 8.16 6.30
C ASP A 140 -11.23 9.55 6.78
N TRP A 141 -11.92 9.62 7.92
CA TRP A 141 -12.29 10.90 8.55
C TRP A 141 -11.05 11.72 8.96
N ASP A 142 -9.99 11.09 9.44
CA ASP A 142 -8.72 11.76 9.77
C ASP A 142 -8.06 12.35 8.51
N GLU A 143 -8.04 11.63 7.38
CA GLU A 143 -7.53 12.15 6.10
C GLU A 143 -8.43 13.26 5.52
N ILE A 144 -9.76 13.11 5.58
CA ILE A 144 -10.73 14.14 5.19
C ILE A 144 -10.46 15.44 5.95
N LYS A 145 -10.23 15.37 7.27
CA LYS A 145 -9.90 16.55 8.07
C LYS A 145 -8.62 17.23 7.58
N LEU A 146 -7.58 16.44 7.32
CA LEU A 146 -6.28 16.94 6.86
C LEU A 146 -6.39 17.62 5.48
N LEU A 147 -7.14 17.04 4.54
CA LEU A 147 -7.44 17.65 3.24
C LEU A 147 -8.23 18.95 3.40
N TYR A 148 -9.25 18.95 4.26
CA TYR A 148 -10.05 20.15 4.54
C TYR A 148 -9.20 21.30 5.12
N GLU A 149 -8.33 21.03 6.08
CA GLU A 149 -7.44 22.03 6.69
C GLU A 149 -6.44 22.61 5.66
N ALA A 150 -5.95 21.78 4.74
CA ALA A 150 -5.11 22.22 3.63
C ALA A 150 -5.87 23.09 2.62
N ILE A 151 -7.09 22.71 2.24
CA ILE A 151 -7.96 23.56 1.39
C ILE A 151 -8.23 24.91 2.09
N ASP A 152 -8.49 24.91 3.40
CA ASP A 152 -8.75 26.13 4.17
C ASP A 152 -7.53 27.03 4.27
N THR A 153 -6.35 26.43 4.42
CA THR A 153 -5.08 27.16 4.36
C THR A 153 -4.90 27.82 3.00
N ARG A 154 -5.12 27.08 1.91
CA ARG A 154 -5.05 27.63 0.54
C ARG A 154 -6.11 28.71 0.30
N LYS A 155 -7.31 28.57 0.86
CA LYS A 155 -8.38 29.57 0.79
C LYS A 155 -7.95 30.92 1.32
N ASN A 156 -7.20 30.96 2.41
CA ASN A 156 -6.70 32.22 2.99
C ASN A 156 -5.75 32.96 2.05
N THR A 157 -4.98 32.23 1.24
CA THR A 157 -4.15 32.80 0.18
C THR A 157 -5.01 33.30 -0.97
N VAL A 158 -5.92 32.47 -1.48
CA VAL A 158 -6.81 32.79 -2.60
C VAL A 158 -7.72 34.00 -2.30
N GLU A 159 -8.12 34.20 -1.05
CA GLU A 159 -8.87 35.38 -0.63
C GLU A 159 -8.09 36.68 -0.89
N LYS A 160 -6.78 36.67 -0.64
CA LYS A 160 -5.89 37.82 -0.93
C LYS A 160 -5.64 38.02 -2.43
N GLU A 161 -5.84 36.98 -3.24
CA GLU A 161 -5.71 37.02 -4.71
C GLU A 161 -6.98 37.54 -5.43
N GLY A 162 -8.01 37.90 -4.66
CA GLY A 162 -9.25 38.51 -5.17
C GLY A 162 -10.41 37.54 -5.31
N LEU A 163 -10.60 36.63 -4.35
CA LEU A 163 -11.83 35.83 -4.23
C LEU A 163 -13.05 36.76 -4.08
N SER A 164 -14.12 36.49 -4.83
CA SER A 164 -15.33 37.30 -4.74
C SER A 164 -16.00 37.13 -3.36
N SER A 165 -16.59 38.21 -2.82
CA SER A 165 -17.32 38.13 -1.55
C SER A 165 -18.52 37.17 -1.61
N SER A 166 -19.10 36.98 -2.80
CA SER A 166 -20.20 36.03 -3.02
C SER A 166 -19.72 34.60 -2.82
N ASP A 167 -18.60 34.23 -3.45
CA ASP A 167 -18.03 32.89 -3.32
C ASP A 167 -17.49 32.65 -1.91
N ASN A 168 -16.89 33.68 -1.29
CA ASN A 168 -16.45 33.61 0.10
C ASN A 168 -17.61 33.28 1.07
N ARG A 169 -18.79 33.90 0.88
CA ARG A 169 -20.00 33.60 1.66
C ARG A 169 -20.50 32.18 1.43
N LYS A 170 -20.50 31.71 0.18
CA LYS A 170 -20.90 30.33 -0.14
C LYS A 170 -19.96 29.31 0.51
N ILE A 171 -18.66 29.55 0.45
CA ILE A 171 -17.65 28.72 1.13
C ILE A 171 -17.91 28.71 2.64
N ALA A 172 -18.19 29.86 3.26
CA ALA A 172 -18.53 29.91 4.69
C ALA A 172 -19.76 29.04 5.04
N GLY A 173 -20.79 29.02 4.18
CA GLY A 173 -21.94 28.11 4.33
C GLY A 173 -21.55 26.63 4.25
N LEU A 174 -20.65 26.27 3.32
CA LEU A 174 -20.14 24.91 3.19
C LEU A 174 -19.31 24.48 4.41
N LYS A 175 -18.51 25.38 4.98
CA LYS A 175 -17.77 25.14 6.23
C LYS A 175 -18.73 24.86 7.41
N LEU A 176 -19.82 25.62 7.51
CA LEU A 176 -20.84 25.43 8.55
C LEU A 176 -21.60 24.11 8.39
N LYS A 177 -21.77 23.61 7.16
CA LYS A 177 -22.33 22.28 6.89
C LYS A 177 -21.33 21.17 7.27
N PHE A 178 -20.07 21.34 6.89
CA PHE A 178 -19.04 20.32 7.07
C PHE A 178 -18.66 20.09 8.54
N ALA A 179 -18.44 21.14 9.32
CA ALA A 179 -17.94 21.04 10.69
C ALA A 179 -18.78 20.13 11.64
N PRO A 180 -20.12 20.28 11.74
CA PRO A 180 -20.94 19.39 12.56
C PRO A 180 -21.00 17.97 11.97
N MET A 181 -21.06 17.84 10.64
CA MET A 181 -21.06 16.55 9.96
C MET A 181 -19.79 15.75 10.28
N TYR A 182 -18.62 16.35 10.10
CA TYR A 182 -17.34 15.72 10.43
C TYR A 182 -17.29 15.25 11.89
N THR A 183 -17.70 16.12 12.82
CA THR A 183 -17.61 15.84 14.26
C THR A 183 -18.45 14.62 14.64
N LEU A 184 -19.73 14.59 14.21
CA LEU A 184 -20.66 13.52 14.57
C LEU A 184 -20.27 12.19 13.91
N ASN A 185 -19.98 12.20 12.61
CA ASN A 185 -19.71 10.96 11.87
C ASN A 185 -18.37 10.33 12.27
N ARG A 186 -17.32 11.14 12.49
CA ARG A 186 -16.05 10.63 13.00
C ARG A 186 -16.18 9.99 14.38
N MET A 187 -16.97 10.59 15.28
CA MET A 187 -17.25 10.02 16.60
C MET A 187 -18.03 8.71 16.51
N GLY A 188 -18.99 8.62 15.58
CA GLY A 188 -19.74 7.39 15.26
C GLY A 188 -18.80 6.28 14.80
N ALA A 189 -18.01 6.52 13.75
CA ALA A 189 -17.06 5.56 13.20
C ALA A 189 -16.07 5.04 14.26
N LYS A 190 -15.55 5.95 15.11
CA LYS A 190 -14.70 5.57 16.24
C LYS A 190 -15.42 4.66 17.24
N SER A 191 -16.68 4.92 17.54
CA SER A 191 -17.46 4.11 18.49
C SER A 191 -17.71 2.70 17.95
N GLU A 192 -18.02 2.59 16.65
CA GLU A 192 -18.24 1.32 15.97
C GLU A 192 -16.97 0.46 15.88
N GLU A 193 -15.84 1.07 15.51
CA GLU A 193 -14.53 0.42 15.49
C GLU A 193 -14.16 -0.19 16.86
N ASN A 194 -14.36 0.59 17.94
CA ASN A 194 -14.13 0.13 19.31
C ASN A 194 -15.09 -1.01 19.72
N ALA A 195 -16.34 -0.97 19.28
CA ALA A 195 -17.31 -2.02 19.58
C ALA A 195 -16.98 -3.33 18.85
N ASN A 196 -16.56 -3.24 17.58
CA ASN A 196 -16.15 -4.40 16.79
C ASN A 196 -14.85 -5.03 17.34
N SER A 197 -13.91 -4.21 17.79
CA SER A 197 -12.66 -4.68 18.41
C SER A 197 -12.86 -5.46 19.72
N LYS A 198 -14.00 -5.27 20.40
CA LYS A 198 -14.35 -6.01 21.64
C LYS A 198 -15.13 -7.30 21.40
N LYS A 199 -15.56 -7.56 20.16
CA LYS A 199 -16.31 -8.77 19.77
C LYS A 199 -15.39 -9.88 19.24
N ASN A 200 -14.15 -9.54 18.92
CA ASN A 200 -13.09 -10.44 18.50
C ASN A 200 -12.11 -10.69 19.65
#